data_AF-A0A2E6TFY2-F1
#
_entry.id   AF-A0A2E6TFY2-F1
#
_cell.length_a   1.000
_cell.length_b   1.000
_cell.length_c   1.000
_cell.angle_alpha   90.00
_cell.angle_beta   90.00
_cell.angle_gamma   90.00
#
_symmetry.space_group_name_H-M   'P 1'
#
loop_
_entity.id
_entity.type
_entity.pdbx_description
1 polymer ?
#
loop_
_entity_poly.entity_id
_entity_poly.type
_entity_poly.pdbx_seq_one_letter_code
_entity_poly.pdbx_strand_id
1 'polypeptide(L)'
;MGLGSFAFAAKKAPEPANDKCPVSGKAINAEKTISVGVCCGNCAKKFAKDVKGNLAKVELDNKDGDTVNKACPFSGKGIKKTVTVGFCCGNCQGKYKAK
;
A
#
# COMPACT_ATOMS: atom_id res chain seq x y z
N MET A 1 24.96 -30.25 -16.15
CA MET A 1 23.91 -30.20 -15.11
C MET A 1 24.37 -29.25 -14.01
N GLY A 2 24.25 -27.93 -14.21
CA GLY A 2 24.59 -26.95 -13.18
C GLY A 2 23.31 -26.50 -12.49
N LEU A 3 22.99 -27.11 -11.35
CA LEU A 3 21.89 -26.70 -10.47
C LEU A 3 22.30 -25.40 -9.75
N GLY A 4 22.28 -24.29 -10.48
CA GLY A 4 22.37 -22.96 -9.91
C GLY A 4 21.13 -22.69 -9.08
N SER A 5 21.24 -22.95 -7.78
CA SER A 5 20.24 -22.60 -6.79
C SER A 5 20.15 -21.08 -6.71
N PHE A 6 19.29 -20.48 -7.54
CA PHE A 6 18.85 -19.11 -7.35
C PHE A 6 17.98 -19.11 -6.09
N ALA A 7 18.64 -18.96 -4.94
CA ALA A 7 17.99 -18.45 -3.75
C ALA A 7 17.51 -17.05 -4.11
N PHE A 8 16.26 -16.95 -4.56
CA PHE A 8 15.52 -15.71 -4.55
C PHE A 8 15.48 -15.27 -3.09
N ALA A 9 16.43 -14.41 -2.72
CA ALA A 9 16.33 -13.66 -1.48
C ALA A 9 15.00 -12.93 -1.58
N ALA A 10 13.97 -13.46 -0.92
CA ALA A 10 12.67 -12.85 -0.81
C ALA A 10 12.92 -11.51 -0.11
N LYS A 11 13.10 -10.46 -0.90
CA LYS A 11 13.21 -9.08 -0.44
C LYS A 11 11.92 -8.85 0.33
N LYS A 12 12.02 -8.92 1.66
CA LYS A 12 10.89 -8.89 2.58
C LYS A 12 10.03 -7.69 2.20
N ALA A 13 8.85 -7.97 1.61
CA ALA A 13 7.96 -6.91 1.21
C ALA A 13 7.68 -6.04 2.44
N PRO A 14 7.68 -4.70 2.33
CA PRO A 14 7.44 -3.83 3.47
C PRO A 14 6.13 -4.25 4.15
N GLU A 15 6.18 -4.47 5.46
CA GLU A 15 5.02 -4.95 6.22
C GLU A 15 3.85 -3.97 6.04
N PRO A 16 2.66 -4.49 5.69
CA PRO A 16 1.48 -3.66 5.55
C PRO A 16 1.13 -3.01 6.89
N ALA A 17 0.67 -1.76 6.82
CA ALA A 17 0.29 -0.96 7.98
C ALA A 17 -1.03 -1.43 8.65
N ASN A 18 -1.59 -2.56 8.24
CA ASN A 18 -2.85 -3.11 8.70
C ASN A 18 -2.85 -4.64 8.66
N ASP A 19 -3.46 -5.27 9.67
CA ASP A 19 -3.62 -6.73 9.73
C ASP A 19 -4.95 -7.22 9.12
N LYS A 20 -5.93 -6.32 9.02
CA LYS A 20 -7.26 -6.61 8.48
C LYS A 20 -7.50 -5.81 7.20
N CYS A 21 -8.09 -6.45 6.21
CA CYS A 21 -8.47 -5.87 4.94
C CYS A 21 -9.44 -4.70 5.17
N PRO A 22 -9.14 -3.48 4.69
CA PRO A 22 -9.98 -2.31 4.93
C PRO A 22 -11.36 -2.40 4.23
N VAL A 23 -11.51 -3.30 3.26
CA VAL A 23 -12.74 -3.51 2.51
C VAL A 23 -13.67 -4.51 3.21
N SER A 24 -13.15 -5.66 3.61
CA SER A 24 -13.95 -6.80 4.08
C SER A 24 -13.76 -7.15 5.57
N GLY A 25 -12.74 -6.60 6.22
CA GLY A 25 -12.37 -6.95 7.60
C GLY A 25 -11.68 -8.31 7.78
N LYS A 26 -11.53 -9.10 6.72
CA LYS A 26 -10.78 -10.38 6.75
C LYS A 26 -9.27 -10.15 6.90
N ALA A 27 -8.53 -11.18 7.31
CA ALA A 27 -7.07 -11.12 7.36
C ALA A 27 -6.47 -10.72 5.99
N ILE A 28 -5.40 -9.94 6.02
CA ILE A 28 -4.67 -9.53 4.82
C ILE A 28 -3.87 -10.68 4.22
N ASN A 29 -3.59 -10.58 2.92
CA ASN A 29 -2.63 -11.43 2.22
C ASN A 29 -1.39 -10.57 1.90
N ALA A 30 -0.21 -11.05 2.30
CA ALA A 30 1.06 -10.35 2.14
C ALA A 30 1.44 -10.07 0.68
N GLU A 31 0.88 -10.80 -0.28
CA GLU A 31 1.08 -10.58 -1.71
C GLU A 31 0.15 -9.51 -2.28
N LYS A 32 -0.96 -9.21 -1.60
CA LYS A 32 -2.02 -8.33 -2.11
C LYS A 32 -1.91 -6.97 -1.43
N THR A 33 -0.86 -6.24 -1.77
CA THR A 33 -0.57 -4.93 -1.20
C THR A 33 -0.65 -3.81 -2.24
N ILE A 34 -0.89 -2.59 -1.77
CA ILE A 34 -0.62 -1.37 -2.54
C ILE A 34 0.28 -0.44 -1.73
N SER A 35 0.87 0.52 -2.43
CA SER A 35 1.71 1.57 -1.87
C SER A 35 0.94 2.90 -1.91
N VAL A 36 0.74 3.54 -0.77
CA VAL A 36 0.14 4.87 -0.65
C VAL A 36 1.22 5.88 -0.30
N GLY A 37 1.36 6.91 -1.11
CA GLY A 37 2.30 8.00 -0.89
C GLY A 37 1.81 8.98 0.18
N VAL A 38 2.71 9.40 1.08
CA VAL A 38 2.50 10.47 2.05
C VAL A 38 3.70 11.41 2.11
N CYS A 39 3.49 12.65 2.57
CA CYS A 39 4.54 13.68 2.55
C CYS A 39 5.50 13.63 3.76
N CYS A 40 5.17 12.91 4.84
CA CYS A 40 6.01 12.83 6.04
C CYS A 40 5.68 11.62 6.93
N GLY A 41 6.53 11.37 7.94
CA GLY A 41 6.35 10.27 8.90
C GLY A 41 5.10 10.43 9.78
N ASN A 42 4.68 11.65 10.11
CA ASN A 42 3.45 11.86 10.87
C ASN A 42 2.20 11.50 10.05
N CYS A 43 2.18 11.81 8.75
CA CYS A 43 1.13 11.37 7.85
C CYS A 43 1.11 9.83 7.72
N ALA A 44 2.28 9.18 7.65
CA ALA A 44 2.36 7.72 7.64
C ALA A 44 1.77 7.10 8.91
N LYS A 45 2.13 7.62 10.10
CA LYS A 45 1.57 7.18 11.38
C LYS A 45 0.06 7.42 11.47
N LYS A 46 -0.42 8.58 10.99
CA LYS A 46 -1.86 8.90 10.97
C LYS A 46 -2.61 7.94 10.04
N PHE A 47 -2.02 7.62 8.88
CA PHE A 47 -2.57 6.68 7.93
C PHE A 47 -2.70 5.28 8.54
N ALA A 48 -1.62 4.76 9.14
CA ALA A 48 -1.59 3.43 9.77
C ALA A 48 -2.61 3.27 10.91
N LYS A 49 -2.91 4.33 11.66
CA LYS A 49 -3.91 4.31 12.74
C LYS A 49 -5.33 4.04 12.26
N ASP A 50 -5.67 4.47 11.05
CA ASP A 50 -6.98 4.25 10.44
C ASP A 50 -6.82 4.07 8.93
N VAL A 51 -6.32 2.90 8.54
CA VAL A 51 -6.07 2.60 7.13
C VAL A 51 -7.37 2.69 6.33
N LYS A 52 -8.50 2.16 6.84
CA LYS A 52 -9.78 2.16 6.12
C LYS A 52 -10.29 3.58 5.85
N GLY A 53 -10.37 4.43 6.88
CA GLY A 53 -10.89 5.79 6.74
C GLY A 53 -9.96 6.72 5.97
N ASN A 54 -8.65 6.53 6.08
CA ASN A 54 -7.69 7.35 5.35
C ASN A 54 -7.52 6.90 3.90
N LEU A 55 -7.64 5.60 3.61
CA LEU A 55 -7.57 5.08 2.24
C LEU A 55 -8.74 5.58 1.38
N ALA A 56 -9.92 5.80 1.98
CA ALA A 56 -11.05 6.43 1.29
C ALA A 56 -10.81 7.90 0.88
N LYS A 57 -9.79 8.56 1.46
CA LYS A 57 -9.38 9.93 1.13
C LYS A 57 -8.24 9.99 0.11
N VAL A 58 -7.74 8.83 -0.30
CA VAL A 58 -6.65 8.74 -1.27
C VAL A 58 -7.24 8.91 -2.66
N GLU A 59 -6.80 9.95 -3.36
CA GLU A 59 -7.07 10.12 -4.77
C GLU A 59 -6.21 9.11 -5.55
N LEU A 60 -6.86 8.32 -6.40
CA LEU A 60 -6.23 7.22 -7.14
C LEU A 60 -5.78 7.71 -8.52
N ASP A 61 -4.84 8.65 -8.52
CA ASP A 61 -4.47 9.45 -9.69
C ASP A 61 -3.12 9.06 -10.32
N ASN A 62 -2.47 7.98 -9.85
CA ASN A 62 -1.12 7.61 -10.30
C ASN A 62 -1.06 6.26 -11.04
N LYS A 63 -1.42 6.26 -12.33
CA LYS A 63 -1.47 5.06 -13.18
C LYS A 63 -0.11 4.35 -13.36
N ASP A 64 0.98 5.10 -13.36
CA ASP A 64 2.33 4.62 -13.73
C ASP A 64 3.36 4.75 -12.60
N GLY A 65 2.91 4.98 -11.36
CA GLY A 65 3.78 5.28 -10.23
C GLY A 65 3.94 4.14 -9.23
N ASP A 66 5.02 4.21 -8.44
CA ASP A 66 5.27 3.31 -7.30
C ASP A 66 4.19 3.40 -6.21
N THR A 67 3.38 4.45 -6.22
CA THR A 67 2.26 4.70 -5.31
C THR A 67 0.98 4.93 -6.09
N VAL A 68 -0.17 4.64 -5.48
CA VAL A 68 -1.49 4.77 -6.13
C VAL A 68 -1.98 6.22 -6.30
N ASN A 69 -1.32 7.16 -5.62
CA ASN A 69 -1.62 8.60 -5.60
C ASN A 69 -0.39 9.43 -5.98
N LYS A 70 -0.55 10.64 -6.55
CA LYS A 70 0.58 11.57 -6.82
C LYS A 70 0.80 12.61 -5.73
N ALA A 71 -0.20 12.87 -4.88
CA ALA A 71 -0.13 13.86 -3.82
C ALA A 71 -0.58 13.30 -2.47
N CYS A 72 -0.05 13.85 -1.37
CA CYS A 72 -0.34 13.38 -0.03
C CYS A 72 -1.82 13.62 0.32
N PRO A 73 -2.58 12.58 0.70
CA PRO A 73 -4.03 12.66 0.94
C PRO A 73 -4.43 13.54 2.14
N PHE A 74 -3.46 13.95 2.97
CA PHE A 74 -3.70 14.81 4.13
C PHE A 74 -3.40 16.29 3.88
N SER A 75 -2.61 16.61 2.86
CA SER A 75 -2.09 17.98 2.69
C SER A 75 -1.90 18.43 1.25
N GLY A 76 -2.09 17.56 0.26
CA GLY A 76 -1.81 17.82 -1.15
C GLY A 76 -0.32 17.97 -1.49
N LYS A 77 0.58 17.90 -0.49
CA LYS A 77 2.03 18.01 -0.71
C LYS A 77 2.59 16.79 -1.44
N GLY A 78 3.71 16.96 -2.13
CA GLY A 78 4.41 15.87 -2.82
C GLY A 78 4.76 14.68 -1.92
N ILE A 79 4.83 13.50 -2.52
CA ILE A 79 5.14 12.25 -1.83
C ILE A 79 6.62 12.20 -1.43
N LYS A 80 6.90 11.84 -0.17
CA LYS A 80 8.26 11.63 0.35
C LYS A 80 8.44 10.28 1.05
N LYS A 81 7.35 9.64 1.43
CA LYS A 81 7.29 8.37 2.16
C LYS A 81 6.13 7.54 1.62
N THR A 82 6.20 6.23 1.83
CA THR A 82 5.17 5.30 1.35
C THR A 82 4.66 4.47 2.51
N VAL A 83 3.36 4.20 2.51
CA VAL A 83 2.67 3.31 3.43
C VAL A 83 2.15 2.13 2.64
N THR A 84 2.55 0.92 3.02
CA THR A 84 2.02 -0.30 2.42
C THR A 84 0.68 -0.64 3.04
N VAL A 85 -0.32 -0.94 2.22
CA VAL A 85 -1.64 -1.36 2.66
C VAL A 85 -1.93 -2.75 2.13
N GLY A 86 -2.25 -3.67 3.04
CA GLY A 86 -2.60 -5.05 2.72
C GLY A 86 -4.10 -5.25 2.48
N PHE A 87 -4.43 -6.14 1.56
CA PHE A 87 -5.79 -6.56 1.25
C PHE A 87 -5.93 -8.08 1.34
N CYS A 88 -7.13 -8.56 1.58
CA CYS A 88 -7.37 -10.01 1.64
C CYS A 88 -7.38 -10.70 0.28
N CYS A 89 -7.64 -9.97 -0.82
CA CYS A 89 -7.73 -10.53 -2.17
C CYS A 89 -7.52 -9.46 -3.25
N GLY A 90 -7.28 -9.93 -4.49
CA GLY A 90 -7.07 -9.06 -5.65
C GLY A 90 -8.27 -8.16 -5.98
N ASN A 91 -9.50 -8.61 -5.73
CA ASN A 91 -10.70 -7.80 -5.95
C ASN A 91 -10.80 -6.63 -4.97
N CYS A 92 -10.36 -6.82 -3.73
CA CYS A 92 -10.32 -5.73 -2.74
C CYS A 92 -9.20 -4.73 -3.08
N GLN A 93 -8.03 -5.24 -3.46
CA GLN A 93 -6.91 -4.43 -3.91
C GLN A 93 -7.26 -3.63 -5.18
N GLY A 94 -7.94 -4.25 -6.14
CA GLY A 94 -8.31 -3.65 -7.43
C GLY A 94 -9.20 -2.42 -7.32
N LYS A 95 -9.95 -2.27 -6.21
CA LYS A 95 -10.72 -1.04 -5.92
C LYS A 95 -9.84 0.18 -5.68
N TYR A 96 -8.57 -0.02 -5.36
CA TYR A 96 -7.61 1.02 -4.99
C TYR A 96 -6.37 1.05 -5.90
N LYS A 97 -6.43 0.39 -7.06
CA LYS A 97 -5.44 0.62 -8.11
C LYS A 97 -5.82 1.92 -8.83
N ALA A 98 -4.81 2.74 -9.15
CA ALA A 98 -5.02 3.96 -9.91
C ALA A 98 -5.75 3.65 -11.23
N LYS A 99 -6.77 4.46 -11.53
CA LYS A 99 -7.66 4.25 -12.67
C LYS A 99 -7.13 4.91 -13.91
#